data_AF-A0A959PNS0-F1
#
_entry.id   AF-A0A959PNS0-F1
#
_cell.length_a   1.000
_cell.length_b   1.000
_cell.length_c   1.000
_cell.angle_alpha   90.00
_cell.angle_beta   90.00
_cell.angle_gamma   90.00
#
_symmetry.space_group_name_H-M   'P 1'
#
loop_
_entity.id
_entity.type
_entity.pdbx_description
1 polymer ?
#
loop_
_entity_poly.entity_id
_entity_poly.type
_entity_poly.pdbx_seq_one_letter_code
_entity_poly.pdbx_strand_id
1 'polypeptide(L)'
;YYAALFLIPVPGYGAGDLTFEGNLVGWVDRNFLPGRLLQGTYDELGILTQFPALCLTMLGAFAGDVLRLEGTPKTKLIRLSLTGMGLVAIGLLWGLHFPINKHLWTSSFILLTGGMAFLALALFYLVIDVAKYQKWAFFFRVIGLNSLTIYLAYRFIDFGFTSRLLFEGLYKFTPKPWHGVWQSLGALGLVWVFLYFLYRKGWFLKI
;
A
#
# COMPACT_ATOMS: atom_id res chain seq x y z
N TYR A 1 -5.41 -21.19 0.92
CA TYR A 1 -6.21 -20.07 1.45
C TYR A 1 -7.67 -20.15 1.02
N TYR A 2 -8.01 -19.92 -0.26
CA TYR A 2 -9.40 -20.01 -0.76
C TYR A 2 -10.14 -21.30 -0.32
N ALA A 3 -9.53 -22.47 -0.55
CA ALA A 3 -10.11 -23.75 -0.15
C ALA A 3 -10.36 -23.85 1.36
N ALA A 4 -9.50 -23.26 2.19
CA ALA A 4 -9.70 -23.25 3.64
C ALA A 4 -10.97 -22.44 4.00
N LEU A 5 -11.11 -21.23 3.45
CA LEU A 5 -12.28 -20.38 3.72
C LEU A 5 -13.61 -21.01 3.25
N PHE A 6 -13.59 -21.76 2.13
CA PHE A 6 -14.79 -22.33 1.55
C PHE A 6 -15.13 -23.75 2.01
N LEU A 7 -14.16 -24.53 2.48
CA LEU A 7 -14.36 -25.94 2.82
C LEU A 7 -14.33 -26.22 4.32
N ILE A 8 -13.66 -25.38 5.12
CA ILE A 8 -13.56 -25.60 6.57
C ILE A 8 -14.78 -24.93 7.23
N PRO A 9 -15.66 -25.69 7.90
CA PRO A 9 -16.82 -25.13 8.55
C PRO A 9 -16.42 -24.38 9.84
N VAL A 10 -16.96 -23.18 10.01
CA VAL A 10 -16.85 -22.40 11.23
C VAL A 10 -18.01 -22.75 12.16
N PRO A 11 -17.73 -23.07 13.45
CA PRO A 11 -18.78 -23.34 14.43
C PRO A 11 -19.81 -22.19 14.51
N GLY A 12 -21.09 -22.51 14.28
CA GLY A 12 -22.20 -21.54 14.31
C GLY A 12 -22.52 -20.84 12.99
N TYR A 13 -21.63 -20.91 11.98
CA TYR A 13 -21.77 -20.18 10.70
C TYR A 13 -21.67 -21.07 9.46
N GLY A 14 -21.09 -22.26 9.59
CA GLY A 14 -20.91 -23.19 8.46
C GLY A 14 -19.66 -22.90 7.63
N ALA A 15 -19.56 -23.52 6.45
CA ALA A 15 -18.43 -23.36 5.54
C ALA A 15 -18.74 -22.31 4.46
N GLY A 16 -17.73 -21.54 4.03
CA GLY A 16 -17.89 -20.53 2.97
C GLY A 16 -18.51 -19.21 3.40
N ASP A 17 -18.72 -18.99 4.70
CA ASP A 17 -19.13 -17.69 5.22
C ASP A 17 -17.94 -16.71 5.16
N LEU A 18 -18.12 -15.59 4.45
CA LEU A 18 -17.13 -14.51 4.31
C LEU A 18 -17.56 -13.22 5.04
N THR A 19 -18.62 -13.27 5.84
CA THR A 19 -19.10 -12.14 6.65
C THR A 19 -18.09 -11.75 7.74
N PHE A 20 -18.22 -10.55 8.28
CA PHE A 20 -17.30 -10.06 9.32
C PHE A 20 -17.27 -10.91 10.60
N GLU A 21 -18.35 -11.63 10.90
CA GLU A 21 -18.54 -12.39 12.13
C GLU A 21 -18.22 -13.87 11.92
N GLY A 22 -18.74 -14.46 10.85
CA GLY A 22 -18.74 -15.90 10.60
C GLY A 22 -17.54 -16.45 9.84
N ASN A 23 -16.65 -15.59 9.34
CA ASN A 23 -15.54 -16.06 8.52
C ASN A 23 -14.47 -16.84 9.32
N LEU A 24 -13.81 -17.77 8.63
CA LEU A 24 -12.80 -18.65 9.21
C LEU A 24 -11.58 -17.88 9.75
N VAL A 25 -11.17 -16.79 9.10
CA VAL A 25 -10.04 -15.96 9.59
C VAL A 25 -10.36 -15.44 10.98
N GLY A 26 -11.53 -14.84 11.16
CA GLY A 26 -11.94 -14.31 12.44
C GLY A 26 -12.16 -15.36 13.50
N TRP A 27 -12.65 -16.54 13.12
CA TRP A 27 -12.68 -17.65 14.06
C TRP A 27 -11.28 -18.03 14.54
N VAL A 28 -10.31 -18.18 13.64
CA VAL A 28 -8.92 -18.50 14.04
C VAL A 28 -8.33 -17.38 14.90
N ASP A 29 -8.45 -16.13 14.47
CA ASP A 29 -7.89 -15.00 15.20
C ASP A 29 -8.45 -14.90 16.62
N ARG A 30 -9.77 -15.04 16.82
CA ARG A 30 -10.39 -14.99 18.15
C ARG A 30 -9.96 -16.13 19.08
N ASN A 31 -9.59 -17.29 18.54
CA ASN A 31 -9.20 -18.45 19.33
C ASN A 31 -7.70 -18.50 19.61
N PHE A 32 -6.86 -17.98 18.69
CA PHE A 32 -5.42 -18.19 18.73
C PHE A 32 -4.58 -16.92 18.83
N LEU A 33 -5.11 -15.74 18.47
CA LEU A 33 -4.37 -14.48 18.63
C LEU A 33 -4.64 -13.86 20.01
N PRO A 34 -3.60 -13.64 20.82
CA PRO A 34 -3.76 -12.90 22.08
C PRO A 34 -3.91 -11.41 21.80
N GLY A 35 -4.69 -10.71 22.65
CA GLY A 35 -4.78 -9.25 22.65
C GLY A 35 -6.01 -8.70 21.92
N ARG A 36 -5.87 -7.50 21.35
CA ARG A 36 -6.98 -6.77 20.71
C ARG A 36 -6.89 -6.93 19.20
N LEU A 37 -7.96 -7.43 18.60
CA LEU A 37 -8.12 -7.53 17.15
C LEU A 37 -8.42 -6.15 16.54
N LEU A 38 -7.73 -5.82 15.45
CA LEU A 38 -7.84 -4.52 14.77
C LEU A 38 -9.28 -4.17 14.35
N GLN A 39 -10.02 -5.12 13.79
CA GLN A 39 -11.41 -4.91 13.35
C GLN A 39 -12.45 -5.31 14.40
N GLY A 40 -12.01 -5.57 15.65
CA GLY A 40 -12.86 -6.10 16.72
C GLY A 40 -13.17 -7.58 16.58
N THR A 41 -13.52 -8.07 15.39
CA THR A 41 -13.85 -9.49 15.14
C THR A 41 -12.68 -10.32 14.59
N TYR A 42 -11.77 -9.72 13.84
CA TYR A 42 -10.56 -10.35 13.29
C TYR A 42 -9.48 -9.31 12.98
N ASP A 43 -8.28 -9.76 12.64
CA ASP A 43 -7.16 -8.90 12.28
C ASP A 43 -6.76 -9.09 10.81
N GLU A 44 -6.60 -7.99 10.07
CA GLU A 44 -6.12 -8.04 8.69
C GLU A 44 -4.68 -8.56 8.60
N LEU A 45 -3.93 -8.46 9.69
CA LEU A 45 -2.55 -8.93 9.84
C LEU A 45 -2.48 -10.19 10.73
N GLY A 46 -3.60 -10.88 10.88
CA GLY A 46 -3.70 -12.14 11.62
C GLY A 46 -2.96 -13.29 10.96
N ILE A 47 -3.03 -14.46 11.60
CA ILE A 47 -2.19 -15.62 11.23
C ILE A 47 -2.50 -16.08 9.81
N LEU A 48 -3.79 -16.20 9.48
CA LEU A 48 -4.23 -16.73 8.19
C LEU A 48 -4.10 -15.72 7.05
N THR A 49 -4.29 -14.42 7.31
CA THR A 49 -4.20 -13.37 6.29
C THR A 49 -2.76 -13.02 5.92
N GLN A 50 -1.80 -13.33 6.79
CA GLN A 50 -0.38 -13.14 6.49
C GLN A 50 0.09 -13.99 5.30
N PHE A 51 -0.47 -15.20 5.13
CA PHE A 51 -0.11 -16.09 4.03
C PHE A 51 -0.41 -15.48 2.63
N PRO A 52 -1.64 -15.05 2.30
CA PRO A 52 -1.90 -14.37 1.03
C PRO A 52 -1.17 -13.03 0.92
N ALA A 53 -0.93 -12.31 2.01
CA ALA A 53 -0.15 -11.07 1.98
C ALA A 53 1.31 -11.31 1.51
N LEU A 54 1.94 -12.43 1.88
CA LEU A 54 3.27 -12.81 1.39
C LEU A 54 3.30 -12.97 -0.14
N CYS A 55 2.22 -13.47 -0.74
CA CYS A 55 2.14 -13.60 -2.20
C CYS A 55 2.23 -12.24 -2.90
N LEU A 56 1.66 -11.18 -2.32
CA LEU A 56 1.78 -9.82 -2.88
C LEU A 56 3.23 -9.32 -2.83
N THR A 57 3.94 -9.60 -1.74
CA THR A 57 5.37 -9.28 -1.63
C THR A 57 6.20 -10.04 -2.67
N MET A 58 5.90 -11.32 -2.91
CA MET A 58 6.56 -12.11 -3.95
C MET A 58 6.28 -11.55 -5.36
N LEU A 59 5.06 -11.09 -5.64
CA LEU A 59 4.75 -10.41 -6.90
C LEU A 59 5.60 -9.15 -7.07
N GLY A 60 5.78 -8.35 -6.01
CA GLY A 60 6.66 -7.19 -6.01
C GLY A 60 8.12 -7.54 -6.31
N ALA A 61 8.64 -8.61 -5.69
CA ALA A 61 9.99 -9.12 -5.98
C ALA A 61 10.14 -9.54 -7.45
N PHE A 62 9.17 -10.27 -7.99
CA PHE A 62 9.15 -10.65 -9.41
C PHE A 62 9.16 -9.44 -10.34
N ALA A 63 8.41 -8.39 -10.03
CA ALA A 63 8.44 -7.13 -10.79
C ALA A 63 9.84 -6.49 -10.78
N GLY A 64 10.52 -6.52 -9.63
CA GLY A 64 11.91 -6.06 -9.49
C GLY A 64 12.88 -6.88 -10.32
N ASP A 65 12.73 -8.20 -10.35
CA ASP A 65 13.54 -9.10 -11.17
C ASP A 65 13.35 -8.82 -12.67
N VAL A 66 12.10 -8.60 -13.12
CA VAL A 66 11.82 -8.21 -14.51
C VAL A 66 12.56 -6.92 -14.91
N LEU A 67 12.67 -5.95 -14.00
CA LEU A 67 13.45 -4.72 -14.23
C LEU A 67 14.96 -4.96 -14.26
N ARG A 68 15.46 -5.96 -13.52
CA ARG A 68 16.89 -6.32 -13.46
C ARG A 68 17.36 -7.15 -14.66
N LEU A 69 16.47 -7.90 -15.30
CA LEU A 69 16.81 -8.72 -16.46
C LEU A 69 17.52 -7.90 -17.55
N GLU A 70 18.48 -8.53 -18.21
CA GLU A 70 19.10 -7.96 -19.40
C GLU A 70 18.08 -7.87 -20.55
N GLY A 71 18.13 -6.79 -21.31
CA GLY A 71 17.23 -6.59 -22.44
C GLY A 71 16.83 -5.13 -22.66
N THR A 72 16.15 -4.90 -23.79
CA THR A 72 15.72 -3.55 -24.18
C THR A 72 14.64 -3.00 -23.24
N PRO A 73 14.53 -1.68 -23.08
CA PRO A 73 13.45 -1.09 -22.30
C PRO A 73 12.05 -1.50 -22.79
N LYS A 74 11.89 -1.68 -24.12
CA LYS A 74 10.66 -2.18 -24.73
C LYS A 74 10.29 -3.57 -24.21
N THR A 75 11.26 -4.49 -24.12
CA THR A 75 11.02 -5.85 -23.61
C THR A 75 10.56 -5.83 -22.16
N LYS A 76 11.18 -4.99 -21.32
CA LYS A 76 10.80 -4.85 -19.90
C LYS A 76 9.39 -4.29 -19.75
N LEU A 77 9.05 -3.25 -20.51
CA LEU A 77 7.71 -2.67 -20.55
C LEU A 77 6.65 -3.69 -20.98
N ILE A 78 6.92 -4.44 -22.05
CA ILE A 78 5.98 -5.47 -22.52
C ILE A 78 5.76 -6.52 -21.44
N ARG A 79 6.82 -7.02 -20.79
CA ARG A 79 6.70 -8.01 -19.72
C ARG A 79 5.89 -7.48 -18.54
N LEU A 80 6.23 -6.31 -18.01
CA LEU A 80 5.50 -5.71 -16.89
C LEU A 80 4.03 -5.45 -17.24
N SER A 81 3.76 -4.90 -18.43
CA SER A 81 2.41 -4.59 -18.87
C SER A 81 1.57 -5.85 -19.13
N LEU A 82 2.12 -6.86 -19.81
CA LEU A 82 1.40 -8.12 -20.06
C LEU A 82 1.13 -8.87 -18.75
N THR A 83 2.12 -8.96 -17.86
CA THR A 83 1.91 -9.56 -16.53
C THR A 83 0.86 -8.78 -15.74
N GLY A 84 0.96 -7.45 -15.71
CA GLY A 84 -0.01 -6.60 -15.02
C GLY A 84 -1.44 -6.75 -15.55
N MET A 85 -1.63 -6.70 -16.87
CA MET A 85 -2.94 -6.91 -17.50
C MET A 85 -3.48 -8.32 -17.25
N GLY A 86 -2.63 -9.34 -17.33
CA GLY A 86 -3.01 -10.73 -17.05
C GLY A 86 -3.47 -10.89 -15.60
N LEU A 87 -2.73 -10.36 -14.63
CA LEU A 87 -3.09 -10.40 -13.22
C LEU A 87 -4.38 -9.64 -12.91
N VAL A 88 -4.58 -8.45 -13.51
CA VAL A 88 -5.84 -7.69 -13.39
C VAL A 88 -7.01 -8.50 -13.95
N ALA A 89 -6.88 -9.05 -15.15
CA ALA A 89 -7.95 -9.83 -15.79
C ALA A 89 -8.31 -11.07 -14.96
N ILE A 90 -7.30 -11.83 -14.52
CA ILE A 90 -7.52 -13.01 -13.67
C ILE A 90 -8.12 -12.57 -12.32
N GLY A 91 -7.64 -11.50 -11.71
CA GLY A 91 -8.16 -10.99 -10.44
C GLY A 91 -9.63 -10.58 -10.51
N LEU A 92 -10.04 -9.91 -11.60
CA LEU A 92 -11.44 -9.53 -11.83
C LEU A 92 -12.34 -10.74 -12.10
N LEU A 93 -11.90 -11.68 -12.95
CA LEU A 93 -12.65 -12.91 -13.25
C LEU A 93 -12.77 -13.80 -12.00
N TRP A 94 -11.67 -13.95 -11.26
CA TRP A 94 -11.66 -14.69 -10.01
C TRP A 94 -12.51 -14.00 -8.94
N GLY A 95 -12.59 -12.67 -8.98
CA GLY A 95 -13.46 -11.83 -8.16
C GLY A 95 -14.95 -12.16 -8.28
N LEU A 96 -15.39 -12.77 -9.40
CA LEU A 96 -16.78 -13.21 -9.57
C LEU A 96 -17.13 -14.39 -8.66
N HIS A 97 -16.15 -15.23 -8.33
CA HIS A 97 -16.36 -16.42 -7.50
C HIS A 97 -15.83 -16.23 -6.08
N PHE A 98 -14.62 -15.68 -5.94
CA PHE A 98 -14.06 -15.31 -4.65
C PHE A 98 -13.98 -13.79 -4.55
N PRO A 99 -14.91 -13.13 -3.84
CA PRO A 99 -15.03 -11.67 -3.84
C PRO A 99 -13.74 -10.93 -3.53
N ILE A 100 -13.54 -9.79 -4.20
CA ILE A 100 -12.41 -8.89 -3.93
C ILE A 100 -12.63 -8.27 -2.55
N ASN A 101 -11.88 -8.76 -1.56
CA ASN A 101 -12.00 -8.31 -0.18
C ASN A 101 -10.60 -8.07 0.40
N LYS A 102 -10.33 -6.79 0.68
CA LYS A 102 -9.07 -6.33 1.25
C LYS A 102 -8.84 -6.90 2.65
N HIS A 103 -9.87 -6.89 3.51
CA HIS A 103 -9.72 -7.28 4.90
C HIS A 103 -9.36 -8.76 5.07
N LEU A 104 -9.90 -9.61 4.20
CA LEU A 104 -9.56 -11.03 4.14
C LEU A 104 -8.38 -11.34 3.21
N TRP A 105 -7.70 -10.33 2.65
CA TRP A 105 -6.58 -10.54 1.72
C TRP A 105 -6.89 -11.59 0.64
N THR A 106 -8.07 -11.53 0.04
CA THR A 106 -8.53 -12.57 -0.88
C THR A 106 -7.60 -12.67 -2.09
N SER A 107 -7.45 -13.86 -2.67
CA SER A 107 -6.52 -14.03 -3.80
C SER A 107 -6.96 -13.22 -5.02
N SER A 108 -8.25 -12.94 -5.19
CA SER A 108 -8.76 -12.01 -6.21
C SER A 108 -8.29 -10.58 -5.97
N PHE A 109 -8.34 -10.11 -4.71
CA PHE A 109 -7.78 -8.84 -4.30
C PHE A 109 -6.26 -8.77 -4.57
N ILE A 110 -5.51 -9.80 -4.17
CA ILE A 110 -4.05 -9.86 -4.39
C ILE A 110 -3.67 -9.77 -5.86
N LEU A 111 -4.35 -10.55 -6.72
CA LEU A 111 -4.09 -10.54 -8.16
C LEU A 111 -4.44 -9.18 -8.77
N LEU A 112 -5.57 -8.60 -8.38
CA LEU A 112 -6.00 -7.29 -8.87
C LEU A 112 -5.02 -6.18 -8.48
N THR A 113 -4.70 -6.05 -7.19
CA THR A 113 -3.81 -4.99 -6.71
C THR A 113 -2.37 -5.21 -7.14
N GLY A 114 -1.93 -6.47 -7.18
CA GLY A 114 -0.63 -6.85 -7.76
C GLY A 114 -0.54 -6.44 -9.22
N GLY A 115 -1.55 -6.80 -10.03
CA GLY A 115 -1.59 -6.41 -11.45
C GLY A 115 -1.61 -4.89 -11.66
N MET A 116 -2.40 -4.15 -10.87
CA MET A 116 -2.40 -2.68 -10.88
C MET A 116 -1.00 -2.11 -10.54
N ALA A 117 -0.31 -2.68 -9.56
CA ALA A 117 1.04 -2.26 -9.20
C ALA A 117 2.05 -2.54 -10.32
N PHE A 118 1.94 -3.65 -11.05
CA PHE A 118 2.77 -3.93 -12.23
C PHE A 118 2.55 -2.90 -13.34
N LEU A 119 1.30 -2.51 -13.60
CA LEU A 119 0.97 -1.49 -14.60
C LEU A 119 1.49 -0.10 -14.18
N ALA A 120 1.33 0.25 -12.90
CA ALA A 120 1.89 1.49 -12.36
C ALA A 120 3.42 1.51 -12.45
N LEU A 121 4.08 0.38 -12.16
CA LEU A 121 5.52 0.25 -12.30
C LEU A 121 5.98 0.36 -13.75
N ALA A 122 5.26 -0.25 -14.70
CA ALA A 122 5.52 -0.11 -16.13
C ALA A 122 5.41 1.35 -16.58
N LEU A 123 4.38 2.06 -16.11
CA LEU A 123 4.18 3.49 -16.38
C LEU A 123 5.33 4.33 -15.82
N PHE A 124 5.73 4.14 -14.57
CA PHE A 124 6.83 4.90 -13.98
C PHE A 124 8.16 4.59 -14.66
N TYR A 125 8.43 3.34 -15.01
CA TYR A 125 9.62 2.96 -15.78
C TYR A 125 9.62 3.64 -17.17
N LEU A 126 8.48 3.70 -17.84
CA LEU A 126 8.36 4.43 -19.12
C LEU A 126 8.68 5.92 -18.94
N VAL A 127 8.10 6.58 -17.94
CA VAL A 127 8.25 8.04 -17.74
C VAL A 127 9.67 8.41 -17.28
N ILE A 128 10.22 7.67 -16.30
CA ILE A 128 11.46 8.04 -15.61
C ILE A 128 12.70 7.47 -16.33
N ASP A 129 12.66 6.21 -16.74
CA ASP A 129 13.82 5.51 -17.27
C ASP A 129 13.90 5.57 -18.80
N VAL A 130 12.77 5.51 -19.50
CA VAL A 130 12.73 5.55 -20.98
C VAL A 130 12.63 6.98 -21.50
N ALA A 131 11.61 7.74 -21.06
CA ALA A 131 11.40 9.13 -21.49
C ALA A 131 12.31 10.13 -20.77
N LYS A 132 13.07 9.70 -19.76
CA LYS A 132 14.01 10.52 -18.97
C LYS A 132 13.38 11.76 -18.34
N TYR A 133 12.06 11.75 -18.11
CA TYR A 133 11.36 12.83 -17.43
C TYR A 133 11.47 12.65 -15.91
N GLN A 134 12.57 13.11 -15.33
CA GLN A 134 12.93 12.82 -13.93
C GLN A 134 12.74 13.99 -12.96
N LYS A 135 12.57 15.23 -13.46
CA LYS A 135 12.55 16.43 -12.61
C LYS A 135 11.41 16.40 -11.57
N TRP A 136 10.22 15.96 -11.95
CA TRP A 136 9.07 15.81 -11.04
C TRP A 136 9.29 14.70 -10.00
N ALA A 137 10.00 13.63 -10.39
CA ALA A 137 10.30 12.50 -9.51
C ALA A 137 11.24 12.88 -8.35
N PHE A 138 11.97 14.01 -8.46
CA PHE A 138 12.81 14.51 -7.37
C PHE A 138 12.01 14.76 -6.09
N PHE A 139 10.82 15.37 -6.21
CA PHE A 139 9.94 15.63 -5.08
C PHE A 139 9.62 14.34 -4.31
N PHE A 140 9.23 13.29 -5.03
CA PHE A 140 8.89 11.98 -4.47
C PHE A 140 10.13 11.22 -3.96
N ARG A 141 11.28 11.36 -4.62
CA ARG A 141 12.54 10.73 -4.21
C ARG A 141 12.98 11.17 -2.83
N VAL A 142 12.86 12.47 -2.51
CA VAL A 142 13.22 13.00 -1.19
C VAL A 142 12.41 12.34 -0.07
N ILE A 143 11.11 12.16 -0.31
CA ILE A 143 10.21 11.50 0.65
C ILE A 143 10.51 10.00 0.72
N GLY A 144 10.61 9.33 -0.43
CA GLY A 144 10.78 7.88 -0.51
C GLY A 144 12.05 7.36 0.15
N LEU A 145 13.17 8.06 0.00
CA LEU A 145 14.46 7.67 0.60
C LEU A 145 14.48 7.79 2.13
N ASN A 146 13.56 8.56 2.72
CA ASN A 146 13.45 8.78 4.17
C ASN A 146 12.07 8.38 4.71
N SER A 147 11.40 7.43 4.04
CA SER A 147 10.03 7.00 4.37
C SER A 147 9.90 6.44 5.79
N LEU A 148 10.87 5.67 6.26
CA LEU A 148 10.90 5.15 7.63
C LEU A 148 11.10 6.28 8.66
N THR A 149 12.00 7.21 8.37
CA THR A 149 12.28 8.36 9.25
C THR A 149 11.02 9.19 9.45
N ILE A 150 10.27 9.48 8.38
CA ILE A 150 9.04 10.28 8.51
C ILE A 150 7.93 9.51 9.22
N TYR A 151 7.81 8.19 9.01
CA TYR A 151 6.87 7.35 9.74
C TYR A 151 7.10 7.43 11.26
N LEU A 152 8.36 7.34 11.69
CA LEU A 152 8.73 7.49 13.10
C LEU A 152 8.54 8.93 13.59
N ALA A 153 8.96 9.92 12.80
CA ALA A 153 8.84 11.33 13.17
C ALA A 153 7.38 11.74 13.44
N TYR A 154 6.41 11.27 12.65
CA TYR A 154 4.99 11.53 12.88
C TYR A 154 4.46 10.99 14.22
N ARG A 155 5.14 10.02 14.84
CA ARG A 155 4.76 9.55 16.19
C ARG A 155 5.21 10.48 17.30
N PHE A 156 6.23 11.31 17.06
CA PHE A 156 6.82 12.20 18.06
C PHE A 156 6.57 13.68 17.78
N ILE A 157 6.29 14.04 16.52
CA ILE A 157 6.14 15.42 16.04
C ILE A 157 4.77 15.58 15.40
N ASP A 158 3.96 16.49 15.94
CA ASP A 158 2.71 16.90 15.33
C ASP A 158 2.97 17.99 14.28
N PHE A 159 3.21 17.55 13.04
CA PHE A 159 3.37 18.43 11.89
C PHE A 159 2.08 19.21 11.57
N GLY A 160 0.91 18.70 11.94
CA GLY A 160 -0.38 19.37 11.75
C GLY A 160 -0.52 20.58 12.67
N PHE A 161 -0.21 20.41 13.96
CA PHE A 161 -0.15 21.50 14.92
C PHE A 161 0.89 22.56 14.52
N THR A 162 2.09 22.11 14.14
CA THR A 162 3.19 23.01 13.72
C THR A 162 2.80 23.81 12.46
N SER A 163 2.18 23.15 11.48
CA SER A 163 1.66 23.80 10.27
C SER A 163 0.64 24.87 10.60
N ARG A 164 -0.30 24.58 11.51
CA ARG A 164 -1.30 25.55 11.95
C ARG A 164 -0.62 26.75 12.61
N LEU A 165 0.28 26.55 13.56
CA LEU A 165 0.95 27.65 14.27
C LEU A 165 1.72 28.58 13.32
N LEU A 166 2.38 28.02 12.30
CA LEU A 166 3.19 28.78 11.35
C LEU A 166 2.38 29.44 10.22
N PHE A 167 1.34 28.77 9.72
CA PHE A 167 0.66 29.17 8.49
C PHE A 167 -0.78 29.66 8.70
N GLU A 168 -1.37 29.55 9.90
CA GLU A 168 -2.75 30.00 10.17
C GLU A 168 -2.98 31.45 9.77
N GLY A 169 -1.99 32.33 10.01
CA GLY A 169 -2.06 33.73 9.58
C GLY A 169 -2.22 33.94 8.07
N LEU A 170 -1.73 33.00 7.25
CA LEU A 170 -1.78 33.08 5.79
C LEU A 170 -3.14 32.68 5.22
N TYR A 171 -3.77 31.65 5.78
CA TYR A 171 -5.04 31.11 5.25
C TYR A 171 -6.27 31.49 6.08
N LYS A 172 -6.13 32.27 7.14
CA LYS A 172 -7.25 32.77 7.97
C LYS A 172 -8.34 33.47 7.14
N PHE A 173 -7.96 34.11 6.03
CA PHE A 173 -8.87 34.81 5.11
C PHE A 173 -9.62 33.89 4.15
N THR A 174 -9.26 32.61 4.08
CA THR A 174 -9.96 31.62 3.25
C THR A 174 -11.19 31.07 3.97
N PRO A 175 -12.19 30.54 3.24
CA PRO A 175 -13.38 29.98 3.87
C PRO A 175 -13.03 28.79 4.78
N LYS A 176 -13.72 28.66 5.92
CA LYS A 176 -13.47 27.61 6.95
C LYS A 176 -13.31 26.18 6.39
N PRO A 177 -14.08 25.72 5.38
CA PRO A 177 -13.89 24.38 4.82
C PRO A 177 -12.49 24.12 4.24
N TRP A 178 -11.80 25.16 3.81
CA TRP A 178 -10.46 25.05 3.20
C TRP A 178 -9.33 25.03 4.22
N HIS A 179 -9.59 25.36 5.48
CA HIS A 179 -8.53 25.46 6.50
C HIS A 179 -7.81 24.14 6.70
N GLY A 180 -8.52 23.01 6.68
CA GLY A 180 -7.92 21.68 6.77
C GLY A 180 -7.00 21.35 5.59
N VAL A 181 -7.35 21.83 4.39
CA VAL A 181 -6.52 21.64 3.18
C VAL A 181 -5.22 22.42 3.32
N TRP A 182 -5.30 23.69 3.71
CA TRP A 182 -4.12 24.53 3.92
C TRP A 182 -3.22 24.01 5.03
N GLN A 183 -3.81 23.55 6.13
CA GLN A 183 -3.06 22.94 7.23
C GLN A 183 -2.31 21.67 6.76
N SER A 184 -2.96 20.84 5.95
CA SER A 184 -2.35 19.62 5.39
C SER A 184 -1.24 19.93 4.38
N LEU A 185 -1.42 20.95 3.54
CA LEU A 185 -0.39 21.42 2.60
C LEU A 185 0.81 22.00 3.33
N GLY A 186 0.59 22.80 4.37
CA GLY A 186 1.68 23.32 5.21
C GLY A 186 2.43 22.21 5.95
N ALA A 187 1.71 21.21 6.46
CA ALA A 187 2.33 20.05 7.11
C ALA A 187 3.19 19.26 6.11
N LEU A 188 2.67 19.00 4.90
CA LEU A 188 3.42 18.38 3.81
C LEU A 188 4.66 19.19 3.43
N GLY A 189 4.56 20.52 3.39
CA GLY A 189 5.70 21.41 3.15
C GLY A 189 6.77 21.30 4.23
N LEU A 190 6.39 21.33 5.50
CA LEU A 190 7.30 21.17 6.64
C LEU A 190 8.00 19.81 6.61
N VAL A 191 7.23 18.75 6.38
CA VAL A 191 7.75 17.39 6.23
C VAL A 191 8.74 17.33 5.07
N TRP A 192 8.40 17.91 3.92
CA TRP A 192 9.28 17.89 2.77
C TRP A 192 10.58 18.64 3.02
N VAL A 193 10.53 19.82 3.66
CA VAL A 193 11.73 20.60 4.03
C VAL A 193 12.60 19.81 5.01
N PHE A 194 12.01 19.19 6.02
CA PHE A 194 12.71 18.32 6.97
C PHE A 194 13.41 17.15 6.25
N LEU A 195 12.69 16.45 5.37
CA LEU A 195 13.25 15.33 4.62
C LEU A 195 14.29 15.78 3.58
N TYR A 196 14.12 16.96 2.98
CA TYR A 196 15.09 17.55 2.08
C TYR A 196 16.40 17.88 2.81
N PHE A 197 16.33 18.38 4.03
CA PHE A 197 17.51 18.59 4.88
C PHE A 197 18.25 17.26 5.13
N LEU A 198 17.54 16.20 5.51
CA LEU A 198 18.14 14.87 5.69
C LEU A 198 18.76 14.33 4.40
N TYR A 199 18.05 14.47 3.28
CA TYR A 199 18.53 14.09 1.95
C TYR A 199 19.82 14.81 1.57
N ARG A 200 19.91 16.12 1.81
CA ARG A 200 21.12 16.93 1.55
C ARG A 200 22.30 16.55 2.44
N LYS A 201 22.04 16.07 3.66
CA LYS A 201 23.06 15.59 4.60
C LYS A 201 23.44 14.12 4.37
N GLY A 202 22.70 13.39 3.53
CA GLY A 202 22.92 11.97 3.29
C GLY A 202 22.56 11.09 4.48
N TRP A 203 21.72 11.56 5.40
CA TRP A 203 21.28 10.80 6.56
C TRP A 203 20.07 9.95 6.18
N PHE A 204 20.26 8.63 6.13
CA PHE A 204 19.21 7.66 5.82
C PHE A 204 19.15 6.63 6.92
N LEU A 205 18.00 6.54 7.59
CA LEU A 205 17.76 5.53 8.61
C LEU A 205 17.50 4.18 7.91
N LYS A 206 18.34 3.18 8.19
CA LYS A 206 18.24 1.81 7.68
C LYS A 206 17.98 0.87 8.85
N ILE A 207 17.21 -0.19 8.60
CA ILE A 207 17.00 -1.33 9.50
C ILE A 207 17.88 -2.48 9.01
#